data_AF-A0A816LBT1-F1
#
_entry.id   AF-A0A816LBT1-F1
#
_cell.length_a   1.000
_cell.length_b   1.000
_cell.length_c   1.000
_cell.angle_alpha   90.00
_cell.angle_beta   90.00
_cell.angle_gamma   90.00
#
_symmetry.space_group_name_H-M   'P 1'
#
loop_
_entity.id
_entity.type
_entity.pdbx_description
1 polymer ?
#
loop_
_entity_poly.entity_id
_entity_poly.type
_entity_poly.pdbx_seq_one_letter_code
_entity_poly.pdbx_strand_id
1 'polypeptide(L)'
;MKIAFKHWFIGFVILTILLFGETTVAQKGKGNQCNETLQNKSGTCDANKCQAACVKRHKPGHGICTNGEDNNKGKVICICHYQCPR
;
A
#
# COMPACT_ATOMS: atom_id res chain seq x y z
N MET A 1 29.05 31.41 -35.77
CA MET A 1 27.98 30.54 -35.21
C MET A 1 28.11 30.55 -33.69
N LYS A 2 27.38 31.41 -32.96
CA LYS A 2 27.70 31.63 -31.52
C LYS A 2 26.51 31.83 -30.57
N ILE A 3 25.27 31.79 -31.06
CA ILE A 3 24.08 32.06 -30.20
C ILE A 3 22.97 30.99 -30.33
N ALA A 4 22.91 30.23 -31.43
CA ALA A 4 21.84 29.24 -31.64
C ALA A 4 21.93 27.98 -30.73
N PHE A 5 23.14 27.60 -30.30
CA PHE A 5 23.34 26.40 -29.49
C PHE A 5 22.77 26.53 -28.06
N LYS A 6 22.70 27.76 -27.55
CA LYS A 6 22.31 28.05 -26.16
C LYS A 6 20.80 27.97 -25.94
N HIS A 7 20.00 28.27 -26.96
CA HIS A 7 18.54 28.30 -26.86
C HIS A 7 17.92 26.89 -26.83
N TRP A 8 18.56 25.92 -27.51
CA TRP A 8 18.14 24.52 -27.48
C TRP A 8 18.37 23.90 -26.10
N PHE A 9 19.51 24.18 -25.47
CA PHE A 9 19.81 23.70 -24.12
C PHE A 9 18.80 24.19 -23.07
N ILE A 10 18.36 25.44 -23.16
CA ILE A 10 17.38 26.00 -22.23
C ILE A 10 16.03 25.28 -22.37
N GLY A 11 15.57 25.02 -23.60
CA GLY A 11 14.36 24.25 -23.83
C GLY A 11 14.45 22.81 -23.32
N PHE A 12 15.61 22.17 -23.49
CA PHE A 12 15.87 20.81 -23.01
C PHE A 12 15.86 20.71 -21.48
N VAL A 13 16.40 21.72 -20.78
CA VAL A 13 16.36 21.78 -19.30
C VAL A 13 14.94 21.97 -18.78
N ILE A 14 14.14 22.84 -19.40
CA ILE A 14 12.73 23.04 -18.98
C ILE A 14 11.91 21.76 -19.20
N LEU A 15 12.09 21.10 -20.35
CA LEU A 15 11.40 19.84 -20.68
C LEU A 15 11.76 18.72 -19.69
N THR A 16 13.04 18.60 -19.34
CA THR A 16 13.51 17.59 -18.38
C THR A 16 13.02 17.86 -16.96
N ILE A 17 12.94 19.12 -16.51
CA ILE A 17 12.36 19.48 -15.20
C ILE A 17 10.85 19.15 -15.15
N LEU A 18 10.10 19.42 -16.22
CA LEU A 18 8.67 19.08 -16.28
C LEU A 18 8.45 17.56 -16.24
N LEU A 19 9.24 16.78 -17.00
CA LEU A 19 9.16 15.31 -17.02
C LEU A 19 9.63 14.67 -15.70
N PHE A 20 10.68 15.18 -15.06
CA PHE A 20 11.18 14.67 -13.77
C PHE A 20 10.38 15.18 -12.57
N GLY A 21 9.70 16.33 -12.68
CA GLY A 21 8.81 16.84 -11.63
C GLY A 21 7.69 15.85 -11.31
N GLU A 22 7.17 15.15 -12.33
CA GLU A 22 6.08 14.19 -12.16
C GLU A 22 6.53 12.85 -11.54
N THR A 23 7.81 12.46 -11.69
CA THR A 23 8.30 11.18 -11.15
C THR A 23 8.52 11.22 -9.64
N THR A 24 8.68 12.40 -9.04
CA THR A 24 8.88 12.55 -7.59
C THR A 24 7.58 12.45 -6.77
N VAL A 25 6.41 12.61 -7.40
CA VAL A 25 5.10 12.54 -6.71
C VAL A 25 4.54 11.11 -6.64
N ALA A 26 5.04 10.17 -7.46
CA ALA A 26 4.55 8.80 -7.46
C ALA A 26 5.02 7.96 -6.25
N GLN A 27 6.05 8.43 -5.51
CA GLN A 27 6.51 7.82 -4.27
C GLN A 27 5.99 8.55 -3.02
N LYS A 28 4.77 9.10 -3.06
CA LYS A 28 4.06 9.38 -1.81
C LYS A 28 3.70 8.03 -1.19
N GLY A 29 4.61 7.58 -0.33
CA GLY A 29 4.69 6.23 0.21
C GLY A 29 3.32 5.66 0.52
N LYS A 30 2.97 4.60 -0.23
CA LYS A 30 2.10 3.55 0.27
C LYS A 30 2.84 3.02 1.49
N GLY A 31 2.59 3.60 2.66
CA GLY A 31 3.22 3.17 3.91
C GLY A 31 3.10 1.65 3.94
N ASN A 32 4.22 0.95 4.15
CA ASN A 32 4.30 -0.51 4.01
C ASN A 32 3.19 -1.14 4.87
N GLN A 33 2.02 -1.36 4.28
CA GLN A 33 0.87 -1.94 4.94
C GLN A 33 0.89 -3.40 4.54
N CYS A 34 1.24 -4.22 5.53
CA CYS A 34 1.22 -5.66 5.45
C CYS A 34 -0.18 -6.14 5.81
N ASN A 35 -0.62 -7.18 5.10
CA ASN A 35 -1.90 -7.83 5.33
C ASN A 35 -1.63 -9.29 5.71
N GLU A 36 -2.15 -9.75 6.86
CA GLU A 36 -2.09 -11.16 7.28
C GLU A 36 -3.52 -11.70 7.39
N THR A 37 -3.81 -12.80 6.69
CA THR A 37 -5.10 -13.50 6.82
C THR A 37 -5.04 -14.47 8.00
N LEU A 38 -5.83 -14.24 9.04
CA LEU A 38 -6.11 -15.24 10.06
C LEU A 38 -7.24 -16.15 9.57
N GLN A 39 -6.85 -17.35 9.14
CA GLN A 39 -7.79 -18.42 8.84
C GLN A 39 -8.48 -18.87 10.13
N ASN A 40 -9.72 -18.45 10.32
CA ASN A 40 -10.56 -18.99 11.38
C ASN A 40 -11.23 -20.28 10.89
N LYS A 41 -10.88 -21.42 11.47
CA LYS A 41 -11.39 -22.75 11.05
C LYS A 41 -12.92 -22.86 11.15
N SER A 42 -13.55 -22.02 11.97
CA SER A 42 -14.99 -22.04 12.23
C SER A 42 -15.84 -21.37 11.14
N GLY A 43 -15.23 -20.77 10.10
CA GLY A 43 -15.98 -20.08 9.03
C GLY A 43 -16.76 -18.83 9.48
N THR A 44 -16.63 -18.47 10.76
CA THR A 44 -17.22 -17.30 11.40
C THR A 44 -16.12 -16.30 11.73
N CYS A 45 -16.37 -15.02 11.43
CA CYS A 45 -15.47 -13.94 11.79
C CYS A 45 -16.19 -13.01 12.77
N ASP A 46 -15.70 -12.97 13.99
CA ASP A 46 -16.13 -12.01 15.00
C ASP A 46 -15.20 -10.81 14.93
N ALA A 47 -15.74 -9.65 14.55
CA ALA A 47 -14.94 -8.45 14.29
C ALA A 47 -14.14 -8.01 15.53
N ASN A 48 -14.73 -8.13 16.73
CA ASN A 48 -14.06 -7.76 17.97
C ASN A 48 -12.90 -8.71 18.28
N LYS A 49 -13.10 -10.02 18.15
CA LYS A 49 -12.02 -11.00 18.34
C LYS A 49 -10.95 -10.87 17.27
N CYS A 50 -11.33 -10.64 16.02
CA CYS A 50 -10.42 -10.41 14.90
C CYS A 50 -9.53 -9.20 15.18
N GLN A 51 -10.14 -8.05 15.51
CA GLN A 51 -9.39 -6.84 15.82
C GLN A 51 -8.51 -7.01 17.07
N ALA A 52 -9.02 -7.61 18.14
CA ALA A 52 -8.22 -7.87 19.33
C ALA A 52 -7.02 -8.79 19.06
N ALA A 53 -7.20 -9.83 18.23
CA ALA A 53 -6.12 -10.73 17.82
C ALA A 53 -5.08 -9.99 16.96
N CYS A 54 -5.52 -9.16 16.01
CA CYS A 54 -4.64 -8.33 15.19
C CYS A 54 -3.84 -7.35 16.02
N VAL A 55 -4.48 -6.59 16.92
CA VAL A 55 -3.82 -5.65 17.83
C VAL A 55 -2.87 -6.36 18.79
N LYS A 56 -3.17 -7.60 19.20
CA LYS A 56 -2.30 -8.39 20.07
C LYS A 56 -1.02 -8.85 19.35
N ARG A 57 -1.12 -9.23 18.07
CA ARG A 57 0.03 -9.69 17.26
C ARG A 57 0.85 -8.57 16.67
N HIS A 58 0.19 -7.54 16.15
CA HIS A 58 0.82 -6.42 15.47
C HIS A 58 0.28 -5.11 16.07
N LYS A 59 1.14 -4.34 16.75
CA LYS A 59 0.82 -2.98 17.22
C LYS A 59 1.60 -1.96 16.41
N PRO A 60 0.96 -0.98 15.74
CA PRO A 60 -0.47 -0.81 15.51
C PRO A 60 -1.00 -1.72 14.40
N GLY A 61 -2.07 -2.47 14.68
CA GLY A 61 -2.71 -3.39 13.73
C GLY A 61 -4.22 -3.27 13.80
N HIS A 62 -4.87 -3.47 12.66
CA HIS A 62 -6.32 -3.33 12.48
C HIS A 62 -6.86 -4.62 11.85
N GLY A 63 -7.87 -5.22 12.48
CA GLY A 63 -8.47 -6.46 11.97
C GLY A 63 -9.84 -6.22 11.35
N ILE A 64 -10.05 -6.73 10.13
CA ILE A 64 -11.33 -6.67 9.44
C ILE A 64 -11.83 -8.06 9.09
N CYS A 65 -13.14 -8.25 9.17
CA CYS A 65 -13.80 -9.44 8.67
C CYS A 65 -14.23 -9.21 7.22
N THR A 66 -13.77 -10.06 6.31
CA THR A 66 -14.18 -10.01 4.90
C THR A 66 -14.53 -11.41 4.40
N ASN A 67 -15.20 -11.50 3.27
CA ASN A 67 -15.42 -12.77 2.61
C ASN A 67 -14.10 -13.23 1.97
N GLY A 68 -13.73 -14.48 2.22
CA GLY A 68 -12.52 -15.08 1.65
C GLY A 68 -12.65 -15.21 0.14
N GLU A 69 -11.60 -14.81 -0.57
CA GLU A 69 -11.47 -15.03 -2.01
C GLU A 69 -10.81 -16.39 -2.29
N ASP A 70 -10.91 -16.85 -3.54
CA ASP A 70 -10.37 -18.13 -4.02
C ASP A 70 -10.77 -19.34 -3.15
N ASN A 71 -9.80 -19.90 -2.42
CA ASN A 71 -9.91 -21.16 -1.66
C ASN A 71 -10.81 -21.05 -0.41
N ASN A 72 -11.25 -19.84 -0.05
CA ASN A 72 -12.17 -19.58 1.05
C ASN A 72 -13.49 -18.93 0.59
N LYS A 73 -13.86 -19.10 -0.69
CA LYS A 73 -15.14 -18.60 -1.22
C LYS A 73 -16.31 -18.99 -0.32
N GLY A 74 -17.04 -17.98 0.16
CA GLY A 74 -18.21 -18.15 1.02
C GLY A 74 -17.91 -18.28 2.52
N LYS A 75 -16.64 -18.22 2.95
CA LYS A 75 -16.26 -18.18 4.37
C LYS A 75 -15.87 -16.77 4.78
N VAL A 76 -16.30 -16.33 5.96
CA VAL A 76 -15.86 -15.05 6.50
C VAL A 76 -14.50 -15.24 7.15
N ILE A 77 -13.48 -14.56 6.63
CA ILE A 77 -12.09 -14.57 7.08
C ILE A 77 -11.74 -13.27 7.82
N CYS A 78 -10.77 -13.35 8.72
CA CYS A 78 -10.20 -12.19 9.40
C CYS A 78 -8.91 -11.77 8.68
N ILE A 79 -8.78 -10.49 8.30
CA ILE A 79 -7.56 -9.92 7.72
C ILE A 79 -7.03 -8.84 8.66
N CYS A 80 -5.78 -9.00 9.10
CA CYS A 80 -5.05 -7.97 9.83
C CYS A 80 -4.27 -7.07 8.88
N HIS A 81 -4.56 -5.78 8.91
CA HIS A 81 -3.76 -4.73 8.31
C HIS A 81 -2.83 -4.12 9.37
N TYR A 82 -1.53 -4.15 9.12
CA TYR A 82 -0.54 -3.58 10.05
C TYR A 82 0.60 -2.93 9.28
N GLN A 83 1.37 -2.07 9.95
CA GLN A 83 2.60 -1.56 9.35
C GLN A 83 3.66 -2.67 9.34
N CYS A 84 4.18 -3.01 8.16
CA CYS A 84 5.26 -3.97 8.05
C CYS A 84 6.44 -3.48 8.90
N PRO A 85 7.04 -4.34 9.73
CA PRO A 85 8.33 -4.02 10.35
C PRO A 85 9.34 -3.73 9.23
N ARG A 86 10.11 -2.65 9.38
CA ARG A 86 11.21 -2.32 8.47
C ARG A 86 12.36 -3.31 8.63
#